data_AF-A0A8T4EDN0-F1
#
_entry.id   AF-A0A8T4EDN0-F1
#
_cell.length_a   1.000
_cell.length_b   1.000
_cell.length_c   1.000
_cell.angle_alpha   90.00
_cell.angle_beta   90.00
_cell.angle_gamma   90.00
#
_symmetry.space_group_name_H-M   'P 1'
#
loop_
_entity.id
_entity.type
_entity.pdbx_description
1 polymer ?
#
loop_
_entity_poly.entity_id
_entity_poly.type
_entity_poly.pdbx_seq_one_letter_code
_entity_poly.pdbx_strand_id
1 'polypeptide(L)'
;MIQIPLDEKLGLWTLELKRLYELQQAVQKQYIPYSTASEKICRNFSITKHMFFETLFFLKEMGFIELSCGHGIRLKYEIRDNVLLPFDYEGD
;
A
#
# COMPACT_ATOMS: atom_id res chain seq x y z
N MET A 1 14.49 0.17 -13.21
CA MET A 1 14.04 0.25 -11.80
C MET A 1 13.40 1.61 -11.61
N ILE A 2 12.07 1.70 -11.47
CA ILE A 2 11.37 2.98 -11.28
C ILE A 2 11.47 3.35 -9.80
N GLN A 3 12.01 4.52 -9.49
CA GLN A 3 12.08 5.09 -8.16
C GLN A 3 11.02 6.18 -8.04
N ILE A 4 10.09 6.04 -7.08
CA ILE A 4 9.05 7.05 -6.85
C ILE A 4 9.42 7.79 -5.56
N PRO A 5 9.83 9.08 -5.62
CA PRO A 5 10.05 9.87 -4.41
C PRO A 5 8.73 9.98 -3.64
N LEU A 6 8.79 10.09 -2.31
CA LEU A 6 7.65 10.23 -1.39
C LEU A 6 7.63 11.64 -0.77
N ASP A 7 7.64 12.67 -1.61
CA ASP A 7 7.45 14.06 -1.19
C ASP A 7 6.00 14.36 -0.80
N GLU A 8 5.79 15.31 0.11
CA GLU A 8 4.45 15.71 0.62
C GLU A 8 3.49 16.24 -0.46
N LYS A 9 3.98 16.52 -1.67
CA LYS A 9 3.17 16.97 -2.82
C LYS A 9 2.49 15.82 -3.58
N LEU A 10 2.66 14.59 -3.15
CA LEU A 10 2.21 13.42 -3.89
C LEU A 10 0.75 13.07 -3.58
N GLY A 11 0.02 12.70 -4.64
CA GLY A 11 -1.42 12.41 -4.60
C GLY A 11 -1.79 11.24 -3.69
N LEU A 12 -3.10 11.08 -3.49
CA LEU A 12 -3.76 10.14 -2.56
C LEU A 12 -3.10 8.75 -2.50
N TRP A 13 -2.79 8.15 -3.65
CA TRP A 13 -2.26 6.79 -3.75
C TRP A 13 -0.88 6.62 -3.12
N THR A 14 -0.02 7.62 -3.23
CA THR A 14 1.34 7.59 -2.67
C THR A 14 1.32 7.71 -1.16
N LEU A 15 0.41 8.53 -0.63
CA LEU A 15 0.15 8.60 0.80
C LEU A 15 -0.43 7.28 1.31
N GLU A 16 -1.33 6.66 0.56
CA GLU A 16 -1.88 5.35 0.89
C GLU A 16 -0.81 4.25 0.95
N LEU A 17 0.09 4.19 -0.04
CA LEU A 17 1.23 3.27 -0.05
C LEU A 17 2.16 3.50 1.15
N LYS A 18 2.44 4.76 1.49
CA LYS A 18 3.23 5.08 2.69
C LYS A 18 2.54 4.58 3.96
N ARG A 19 1.22 4.79 4.10
CA ARG A 19 0.45 4.32 5.26
C ARG A 19 0.35 2.80 5.34
N LEU A 20 0.21 2.11 4.22
CA LEU A 20 0.25 0.66 4.17
C LEU A 20 1.63 0.14 4.63
N TYR A 21 2.72 0.76 4.19
CA TYR A 21 4.06 0.39 4.64
C TYR A 21 4.25 0.60 6.14
N GLU A 22 3.87 1.76 6.68
CA GLU A 22 3.90 2.04 8.12
C GLU A 22 3.07 1.02 8.91
N LEU A 23 1.92 0.59 8.40
CA LEU A 23 1.10 -0.45 9.01
C LEU A 23 1.79 -1.82 8.98
N GLN A 24 2.44 -2.18 7.88
CA GLN A 24 3.18 -3.44 7.80
C GLN A 24 4.31 -3.50 8.84
N GLN A 25 5.05 -2.39 8.99
CA GLN A 25 6.11 -2.25 9.99
C GLN A 25 5.57 -2.37 11.43
N ALA A 26 4.39 -1.80 11.70
CA ALA A 26 3.76 -1.86 13.01
C ALA A 26 3.21 -3.26 13.35
N VAL A 27 2.64 -3.96 12.36
CA VAL A 27 2.05 -5.29 12.57
C VAL A 27 3.11 -6.40 12.61
N GLN A 28 4.30 -6.17 12.01
CA GLN A 28 5.40 -7.13 11.90
C GLN A 28 4.97 -8.50 11.33
N LYS A 29 3.99 -8.47 10.41
CA LYS A 29 3.50 -9.66 9.70
C LYS A 29 3.69 -9.48 8.20
N GLN A 30 3.73 -10.62 7.50
CA GLN A 30 3.77 -10.65 6.04
C GLN A 30 2.54 -9.97 5.40
N TYR A 31 1.37 -10.12 6.04
CA TYR A 31 0.10 -9.57 5.57
C TYR A 31 -0.47 -8.55 6.55
N ILE A 32 -0.96 -7.43 6.02
CA ILE A 32 -1.75 -6.44 6.75
C ILE A 32 -3.22 -6.87 6.67
N PRO A 33 -3.90 -7.13 7.81
CA PRO A 33 -5.31 -7.49 7.79
C PRO A 33 -6.18 -6.39 7.17
N TYR A 34 -7.19 -6.76 6.38
CA TYR A 34 -8.10 -5.80 5.73
C TYR A 34 -8.80 -4.89 6.74
N SER A 35 -9.22 -5.43 7.89
CA SER A 35 -9.86 -4.64 8.95
C SER A 35 -8.91 -3.54 9.43
N THR A 36 -7.68 -3.91 9.80
CA THR A 36 -6.64 -2.97 10.26
C THR A 36 -6.31 -1.91 9.21
N ALA A 37 -6.12 -2.31 7.95
CA ALA A 37 -5.84 -1.38 6.86
C ALA A 37 -7.02 -0.43 6.61
N SER A 38 -8.24 -0.97 6.51
CA SER A 38 -9.43 -0.18 6.23
C SER A 38 -9.70 0.84 7.34
N GLU A 39 -9.62 0.46 8.61
CA GLU A 39 -9.87 1.37 9.74
C GLU A 39 -8.88 2.52 9.76
N LYS A 40 -7.59 2.23 9.54
CA LYS A 40 -6.54 3.25 9.56
C LYS A 40 -6.65 4.18 8.35
N ILE A 41 -6.80 3.63 7.15
CA ILE A 41 -6.78 4.39 5.90
C ILE A 41 -8.07 5.17 5.72
N CYS A 42 -9.24 4.56 5.98
CA CYS A 42 -10.52 5.26 5.92
C CYS A 42 -10.55 6.44 6.91
N ARG A 43 -10.02 6.26 8.13
CA ARG A 43 -9.92 7.35 9.11
C ARG A 43 -8.94 8.44 8.69
N ASN A 44 -7.78 8.08 8.16
CA ASN A 44 -6.75 9.05 7.78
C ASN A 44 -7.17 9.92 6.59
N PHE A 45 -7.86 9.34 5.60
CA PHE A 45 -8.25 10.05 4.37
C PHE A 45 -9.72 10.44 4.32
N SER A 46 -10.49 10.14 5.37
CA SER A 46 -11.95 10.36 5.40
C SER A 46 -12.66 9.75 4.18
N ILE A 47 -12.19 8.57 3.73
CA ILE A 47 -12.77 7.83 2.61
C ILE A 47 -13.66 6.70 3.10
N THR A 48 -14.57 6.25 2.23
CA THR A 48 -15.42 5.09 2.51
C THR A 48 -14.64 3.78 2.35
N LYS A 49 -15.14 2.70 2.97
CA LYS A 49 -14.60 1.35 2.74
C LYS A 49 -14.63 0.96 1.26
N HIS A 50 -15.65 1.40 0.52
CA HIS A 50 -15.75 1.14 -0.91
C HIS A 50 -14.59 1.77 -1.68
N MET A 51 -14.35 3.07 -1.47
CA MET A 51 -13.22 3.78 -2.07
C MET A 51 -11.87 3.16 -1.68
N PHE A 52 -11.71 2.72 -0.43
CA PHE A 52 -10.52 1.99 0.02
C PHE A 52 -10.30 0.68 -0.76
N PHE A 53 -11.35 -0.09 -1.04
CA PHE A 53 -11.18 -1.29 -1.87
C PHE A 53 -10.87 -0.94 -3.33
N GLU A 54 -11.48 0.11 -3.89
CA GLU A 54 -11.15 0.58 -5.24
C GLU A 54 -9.68 0.97 -5.37
N THR A 55 -9.12 1.69 -4.39
CA THR A 55 -7.70 2.06 -4.38
C THR A 55 -6.81 0.82 -4.23
N LEU A 56 -7.16 -0.14 -3.37
CA LEU A 56 -6.43 -1.41 -3.28
C LEU A 56 -6.43 -2.18 -4.60
N PHE A 57 -7.57 -2.26 -5.29
CA PHE A 57 -7.62 -2.92 -6.60
C PHE A 57 -6.70 -2.21 -7.58
N PHE A 58 -6.74 -0.88 -7.64
CA PHE A 58 -5.82 -0.11 -8.48
C PHE A 58 -4.34 -0.38 -8.15
N LEU A 59 -3.96 -0.37 -6.87
CA LEU A 59 -2.58 -0.64 -6.43
C LEU A 59 -2.13 -2.07 -6.75
N LYS A 60 -3.07 -3.04 -6.70
CA LYS A 60 -2.81 -4.43 -7.08
C LYS A 60 -2.54 -4.54 -8.58
N GLU A 61 -3.35 -3.91 -9.42
CA GLU A 61 -3.16 -3.91 -10.88
C GLU A 61 -1.83 -3.24 -11.28
N MET A 62 -1.39 -2.24 -10.51
CA MET A 62 -0.08 -1.61 -10.67
C MET A 62 1.10 -2.44 -10.12
N GLY A 63 0.82 -3.59 -9.51
CA GLY A 63 1.84 -4.51 -9.00
C GLY A 63 2.45 -4.12 -7.65
N PHE A 64 1.97 -3.06 -6.99
CA PHE A 64 2.50 -2.62 -5.69
C PHE A 64 2.07 -3.53 -4.54
N ILE A 65 0.92 -4.19 -4.65
CA ILE A 65 0.39 -5.05 -3.59
C ILE A 65 -0.17 -6.35 -4.15
N GLU A 66 -0.29 -7.32 -3.26
CA GLU A 66 -1.01 -8.57 -3.50
C GLU A 66 -2.16 -8.67 -2.49
N LEU A 67 -3.35 -8.99 -3.00
CA LEU A 67 -4.55 -9.17 -2.20
C LEU A 67 -4.79 -10.67 -2.03
N SER A 68 -4.73 -11.15 -0.78
CA SER A 68 -4.99 -12.54 -0.45
C SER A 68 -6.34 -12.67 0.25
N CYS A 69 -7.20 -13.56 -0.25
CA CYS A 69 -8.46 -13.90 0.40
C CYS A 69 -8.18 -14.55 1.76
N GLY A 70 -8.73 -13.97 2.84
CA GLY A 70 -8.58 -14.48 4.21
C GLY A 70 -7.34 -14.00 4.97
N HIS A 71 -6.31 -13.49 4.31
CA HIS A 71 -5.07 -13.04 4.98
C HIS A 71 -4.95 -11.51 5.03
N GLY A 72 -5.29 -10.81 3.93
CA GLY A 72 -5.15 -9.36 3.84
C GLY A 72 -4.26 -8.92 2.68
N ILE A 73 -3.51 -7.85 2.92
CA ILE A 73 -2.71 -7.13 1.92
C ILE A 73 -1.23 -7.44 2.15
N ARG A 74 -0.53 -7.90 1.13
CA ARG A 74 0.93 -8.06 1.13
C ARG A 74 1.55 -6.97 0.26
N LEU A 75 2.57 -6.29 0.77
CA LEU A 75 3.28 -5.28 0.00
C LEU A 75 4.34 -5.92 -0.89
N LYS A 76 4.42 -5.44 -2.13
CA LYS A 76 5.44 -5.80 -3.12
C LYS A 76 6.44 -4.66 -3.34
N TYR A 77 6.64 -3.84 -2.31
CA TYR A 77 7.61 -2.75 -2.32
C TYR A 77 8.15 -2.52 -0.91
N GLU A 78 9.25 -1.79 -0.85
CA GLU A 78 9.78 -1.18 0.36
C GLU A 78 9.93 0.33 0.21
N ILE A 79 10.11 1.02 1.33
CA ILE A 79 10.44 2.45 1.35
C ILE A 79 11.83 2.61 1.96
N ARG A 80 12.76 3.18 1.21
CA ARG A 80 14.12 3.53 1.65
C ARG A 80 14.41 4.97 1.29
N ASP A 81 14.93 5.76 2.23
CA ASP A 81 15.27 7.18 2.02
C ASP A 81 14.14 8.00 1.35
N ASN A 82 12.88 7.76 1.76
CA ASN A 82 11.67 8.34 1.14
C ASN A 82 11.49 7.99 -0.36
N VAL A 83 12.01 6.86 -0.82
CA VAL A 83 11.80 6.35 -2.18
C VAL A 83 11.08 5.01 -2.09
N LEU A 84 10.01 4.85 -2.88
CA LEU A 84 9.35 3.56 -3.07
C LEU A 84 10.16 2.72 -4.05
N LEU A 85 10.55 1.53 -3.60
CA LEU A 85 11.31 0.55 -4.37
C LEU A 85 10.45 -0.72 -4.55
N PRO A 86 9.95 -1.02 -5.76
CA PRO A 86 9.23 -2.26 -6.01
C PRO A 86 10.18 -3.46 -5.86
N PHE A 87 9.70 -4.55 -5.26
CA PHE A 87 10.40 -5.83 -5.22
C PHE A 87 10.30 -6.46 -6.61
N ASP A 88 11.22 -6.08 -7.50
CA ASP A 88 11.42 -6.54 -8.88
C ASP A 88 10.14 -6.79 -9.71
N TYR A 89 9.88 -5.89 -10.66
CA TYR A 89 9.06 -6.21 -11.82
C TYR A 89 9.92 -7.09 -12.74
N GLU A 90 9.96 -8.40 -12.50
CA GLU A 90 10.34 -9.35 -13.55
C GLU A 90 9.24 -9.27 -14.62
N GLY A 91 9.46 -8.39 -15.60
CA GLY A 91 8.68 -8.41 -16.82
C GLY A 91 9.11 -9.64 -17.62
N ASP A 92 8.19 -10.59 -17.78
CA ASP A 92 8.22 -11.56 -18.89
C ASP A 92 8.05 -10.84 -20.23
#